data_AF-A0A146K1C8-F1
#
_entry.id   AF-A0A146K1C8-F1
#
_cell.length_a   1.000
_cell.length_b   1.000
_cell.length_c   1.000
_cell.angle_alpha   90.00
_cell.angle_beta   90.00
_cell.angle_gamma   90.00
#
_symmetry.space_group_name_H-M   'P 1'
#
loop_
_entity.id
_entity.type
_entity.pdbx_description
1 polymer ?
#
loop_
_entity_poly.entity_id
_entity_poly.type
_entity_poly.pdbx_seq_one_letter_code
_entity_poly.pdbx_strand_id
1 'polypeptide(L)'
;FHSKCLKTLHNQSFDGCHMLSKIDLSKVETLGKRCFSSNFVFCNLNMPNLKYMESSFYNCQSLLQIRAEQLQMQPGISFERCGNKINIVSRKIAPGNYNGFKVGKEIRFQEVFYGKFNERILFLIRLQKNA
;
A
#
# COMPACT_ATOMS: atom_id res chain seq x y z
N PHE A 1 3.28 14.89 3.10
CA PHE A 1 4.15 15.37 2.00
C PHE A 1 3.34 15.46 0.72
N HIS A 2 3.25 16.67 0.11
CA HIS A 2 2.47 16.91 -1.11
C HIS A 2 3.43 17.47 -2.17
N SER A 3 3.83 16.66 -3.15
CA SER A 3 4.68 17.10 -4.26
C SER A 3 3.95 16.96 -5.58
N LYS A 4 3.88 18.06 -6.34
CA LYS A 4 3.19 18.11 -7.65
C LYS A 4 4.00 17.50 -8.79
N CYS A 5 5.28 17.18 -8.57
CA CYS A 5 6.20 16.73 -9.63
C CYS A 5 7.03 15.50 -9.21
N LEU A 6 6.69 14.84 -8.10
CA LEU A 6 7.44 13.68 -7.63
C LEU A 6 7.22 12.48 -8.57
N LYS A 7 8.25 12.17 -9.35
CA LYS A 7 8.27 11.03 -10.29
C LYS A 7 9.06 9.84 -9.78
N THR A 8 10.13 10.10 -9.03
CA THR A 8 11.07 9.06 -8.61
C THR A 8 11.33 9.17 -7.12
N LEU A 9 11.28 8.04 -6.43
CA LEU A 9 11.77 7.93 -5.06
C LEU A 9 13.08 7.17 -5.06
N HIS A 10 14.11 7.83 -4.53
CA HIS A 10 15.44 7.25 -4.41
C HIS A 10 15.49 6.24 -3.25
N ASN A 11 16.62 5.55 -3.15
CA ASN A 11 16.85 4.53 -2.13
C ASN A 11 16.61 5.12 -0.73
N GLN A 12 15.89 4.37 0.10
CA GLN A 12 15.61 4.70 1.51
C GLN A 12 14.95 6.07 1.77
N SER A 13 14.34 6.72 0.75
CA SER A 13 13.77 8.08 0.89
C SER A 13 12.78 8.25 2.05
N PHE A 14 11.99 7.21 2.36
CA PHE A 14 11.05 7.18 3.49
C PHE A 14 11.25 5.92 4.35
N ASP A 15 12.48 5.41 4.41
CA ASP A 15 12.84 4.32 5.32
C ASP A 15 12.62 4.77 6.77
N GLY A 16 12.00 3.92 7.59
CA GLY A 16 11.75 4.21 9.01
C GLY A 16 10.75 5.33 9.27
N CYS A 17 9.99 5.79 8.27
CA CYS A 17 8.95 6.81 8.45
C CYS A 17 7.70 6.26 9.16
N HIS A 18 7.84 5.87 10.43
CA HIS A 18 6.84 5.14 11.22
C HIS A 18 5.56 5.94 11.54
N MET A 19 5.55 7.24 11.30
CA MET A 19 4.40 8.12 11.58
C MET A 19 3.80 8.73 10.30
N LEU A 20 4.41 8.48 9.14
CA LEU A 20 3.95 9.07 7.88
C LEU A 20 2.66 8.37 7.45
N SER A 21 1.52 9.01 7.72
CA SER A 21 0.18 8.49 7.41
C SER A 21 -0.39 9.03 6.10
N LYS A 22 0.16 10.14 5.59
CA LYS A 22 -0.32 10.81 4.38
C LYS A 22 0.83 11.19 3.45
N ILE A 23 0.82 10.60 2.27
CA ILE A 23 1.74 10.90 1.17
C ILE A 23 0.99 10.84 -0.17
N ASP A 24 1.24 11.82 -1.04
CA ASP A 24 0.77 11.79 -2.42
C ASP A 24 1.85 11.14 -3.31
N LEU A 25 1.50 9.99 -3.89
CA LEU A 25 2.35 9.22 -4.82
C LEU A 25 1.69 9.06 -6.20
N SER A 26 0.67 9.87 -6.50
CA SER A 26 -0.14 9.76 -7.72
C SER A 26 0.68 9.87 -9.01
N LYS A 27 1.80 10.60 -8.97
CA LYS A 27 2.71 10.83 -10.10
C LYS A 27 3.99 9.99 -10.08
N VAL A 28 4.17 9.15 -9.06
CA VAL A 28 5.39 8.36 -8.93
C VAL A 28 5.39 7.25 -9.97
N GLU A 29 6.48 7.20 -10.73
CA GLU A 29 6.73 6.23 -11.79
C GLU A 29 7.75 5.17 -11.37
N THR A 30 8.64 5.49 -10.41
CA THR A 30 9.74 4.61 -10.00
C THR A 30 10.00 4.66 -8.50
N LEU A 31 10.13 3.48 -7.88
CA LEU A 31 10.54 3.30 -6.49
C LEU A 31 11.90 2.64 -6.39
N GLY A 32 12.82 3.28 -5.68
CA GLY A 32 14.12 2.74 -5.35
C GLY A 32 14.10 1.70 -4.23
N LYS A 33 15.28 1.17 -3.95
CA LYS A 33 15.52 0.13 -2.94
C LYS A 33 15.17 0.62 -1.55
N ARG A 34 14.37 -0.16 -0.83
CA ARG A 34 13.94 0.10 0.56
C ARG A 34 13.30 1.49 0.77
N CYS A 35 12.77 2.13 -0.28
CA CYS A 35 12.29 3.50 -0.15
C CYS A 35 11.15 3.67 0.86
N PHE A 36 10.36 2.62 1.14
CA PHE A 36 9.32 2.59 2.17
C PHE A 36 9.58 1.48 3.20
N SER A 37 10.85 1.14 3.46
CA SER A 37 11.16 0.09 4.41
C SER A 37 10.74 0.45 5.84
N SER A 38 10.38 -0.57 6.61
CA SER A 38 9.93 -0.48 8.01
C SER A 38 8.76 0.49 8.20
N ASN A 39 7.88 0.60 7.20
CA ASN A 39 6.68 1.41 7.34
C ASN A 39 5.53 0.59 7.96
N PHE A 40 5.02 1.07 9.09
CA PHE A 40 3.98 0.40 9.88
C PHE A 40 2.63 1.11 9.82
N VAL A 41 2.45 2.13 8.98
CA VAL A 41 1.22 2.95 8.97
C VAL A 41 0.44 2.79 7.67
N PHE A 42 1.10 2.65 6.53
CA PHE A 42 0.41 2.56 5.25
C PHE A 42 -0.25 1.20 5.05
N CYS A 43 -1.58 1.19 5.03
CA CYS A 43 -2.35 0.00 4.71
C CYS A 43 -2.68 -0.12 3.21
N ASN A 44 -2.82 1.01 2.52
CA ASN A 44 -3.18 1.09 1.11
C ASN A 44 -2.43 2.25 0.45
N LEU A 45 -1.66 1.96 -0.59
CA LEU A 45 -0.94 2.96 -1.37
C LEU A 45 -1.49 3.05 -2.79
N ASN A 46 -1.66 4.28 -3.27
CA ASN A 46 -2.16 4.56 -4.62
C ASN A 46 -1.05 5.19 -5.48
N MET A 47 -0.57 4.44 -6.46
CA MET A 47 0.52 4.81 -7.36
C MET A 47 0.18 4.36 -8.79
N PRO A 48 -0.86 4.94 -9.42
CA PRO A 48 -1.42 4.45 -10.68
C PRO A 48 -0.38 4.46 -11.82
N ASN A 49 0.58 5.38 -11.77
CA ASN A 49 1.63 5.56 -12.77
C ASN A 49 2.92 4.78 -12.48
N LEU A 50 2.96 3.97 -11.42
CA LEU A 50 4.15 3.21 -11.04
C LEU A 50 4.46 2.16 -12.10
N LYS A 51 5.66 2.24 -12.69
CA LYS A 51 6.15 1.32 -13.72
C LYS A 51 7.15 0.32 -13.15
N TYR A 52 8.02 0.80 -12.25
CA TYR A 52 9.13 0.03 -11.71
C TYR A 52 9.24 0.19 -10.20
N MET A 53 9.46 -0.93 -9.51
CA MET A 53 9.78 -0.95 -8.09
C MET A 53 10.77 -2.07 -7.80
N GLU A 54 11.78 -1.76 -7.01
CA GLU A 54 12.83 -2.71 -6.66
C GLU A 54 12.98 -2.76 -5.15
N SER A 55 12.69 -3.92 -4.52
CA SER A 55 12.96 -4.14 -3.10
C SER A 55 12.43 -3.02 -2.17
N SER A 56 11.32 -2.38 -2.54
CA SER A 56 10.94 -1.07 -2.00
C SER A 56 10.22 -1.14 -0.64
N PHE A 57 9.54 -2.25 -0.33
CA PHE A 57 8.68 -2.42 0.86
C PHE A 57 9.18 -3.56 1.76
N TYR A 58 10.38 -3.40 2.32
CA TYR A 58 10.93 -4.36 3.27
C TYR A 58 10.37 -4.13 4.68
N ASN A 59 9.90 -5.19 5.35
CA ASN A 59 9.36 -5.16 6.71
C ASN A 59 8.15 -4.22 6.90
N CYS A 60 7.24 -4.15 5.93
CA CYS A 60 6.02 -3.35 6.04
C CYS A 60 4.86 -4.19 6.60
N GLN A 61 4.61 -4.09 7.91
CA GLN A 61 3.65 -4.96 8.60
C GLN A 61 2.18 -4.60 8.33
N SER A 62 1.90 -3.32 8.10
CA SER A 62 0.52 -2.83 7.93
C SER A 62 0.06 -2.82 6.47
N LEU A 63 0.96 -3.01 5.51
CA LEU A 63 0.66 -2.87 4.09
C LEU A 63 -0.17 -4.04 3.57
N LEU A 64 -1.35 -3.73 3.05
CA LEU A 64 -2.30 -4.71 2.53
C LEU A 64 -2.50 -4.59 1.03
N GLN A 65 -2.37 -3.39 0.46
CA GLN A 65 -2.57 -3.18 -0.97
C GLN A 65 -1.71 -2.08 -1.56
N ILE A 66 -1.29 -2.30 -2.80
CA ILE A 66 -0.76 -1.28 -3.70
C ILE A 66 -1.60 -1.25 -4.97
N ARG A 67 -2.06 -0.07 -5.35
CA ARG A 67 -2.64 0.18 -6.68
C ARG A 67 -1.54 0.70 -7.60
N ALA A 68 -1.16 -0.12 -8.56
CA ALA A 68 -0.10 0.18 -9.52
C ALA A 68 -0.52 -0.33 -10.90
N GLU A 69 -1.41 0.41 -11.55
CA GLU A 69 -2.07 -0.01 -12.80
C GLU A 69 -1.08 -0.25 -13.94
N GLN A 70 -0.03 0.57 -13.99
CA GLN A 70 0.99 0.55 -15.04
C GLN A 70 2.23 -0.28 -14.68
N LEU A 71 2.19 -1.10 -13.63
CA LEU A 71 3.35 -1.84 -13.14
C LEU A 71 3.83 -2.87 -14.16
N GLN A 72 5.00 -2.63 -14.76
CA GLN A 72 5.48 -3.41 -15.91
C GLN A 72 6.19 -4.70 -15.51
N MET A 73 6.67 -4.79 -14.26
CA MET A 73 7.50 -5.90 -13.80
C MET A 73 6.91 -6.53 -12.55
N GLN A 74 7.12 -7.84 -12.39
CA GLN A 74 6.77 -8.53 -11.15
C GLN A 74 7.63 -7.99 -10.00
N PRO A 75 7.00 -7.54 -8.90
CA PRO A 75 7.71 -7.07 -7.74
C PRO A 75 8.27 -8.25 -6.96
N GLY A 76 9.48 -8.69 -7.32
CA GLY A 76 10.15 -9.89 -6.79
C GLY A 76 10.25 -9.95 -5.26
N ILE A 77 11.40 -9.57 -4.70
CA ILE A 77 11.62 -9.57 -3.23
C ILE A 77 11.11 -8.29 -2.54
N SER A 78 10.26 -7.52 -3.22
CA SER A 78 9.83 -6.19 -2.78
C SER A 78 9.04 -6.17 -1.49
N PHE A 79 8.57 -7.33 -1.02
CA PHE A 79 7.70 -7.49 0.15
C PHE A 79 8.27 -8.46 1.19
N GLU A 80 9.59 -8.59 1.22
CA GLU A 80 10.25 -9.44 2.22
C GLU A 80 9.93 -8.95 3.65
N ARG A 81 9.65 -9.89 4.54
CA ARG A 81 9.25 -9.66 5.94
C ARG A 81 7.99 -8.81 6.11
N CYS A 82 7.15 -8.64 5.09
CA CYS A 82 5.81 -8.09 5.28
C CYS A 82 4.92 -9.11 6.00
N GLY A 83 4.07 -8.62 6.92
CA GLY A 83 3.21 -9.48 7.74
C GLY A 83 2.07 -10.15 6.97
N ASN A 84 1.75 -9.66 5.78
CA ASN A 84 0.66 -10.13 4.94
C ASN A 84 1.14 -10.34 3.49
N LYS A 85 0.41 -11.14 2.71
CA LYS A 85 0.57 -11.13 1.24
C LYS A 85 -0.09 -9.88 0.66
N ILE A 86 0.70 -8.96 0.13
CA ILE A 86 0.20 -7.68 -0.41
C ILE A 86 -0.66 -7.95 -1.64
N ASN A 87 -1.83 -7.31 -1.72
CA ASN A 87 -2.64 -7.26 -2.93
C ASN A 87 -2.12 -6.18 -3.88
N ILE A 88 -1.79 -6.55 -5.11
CA ILE A 88 -1.41 -5.62 -6.16
C ILE A 88 -2.55 -5.54 -7.16
N VAL A 89 -3.04 -4.31 -7.35
CA VAL A 89 -4.00 -3.99 -8.40
C VAL A 89 -3.21 -3.46 -9.58
N SER A 90 -2.99 -4.31 -10.59
CA SER A 90 -2.28 -3.98 -11.83
C SER A 90 -3.10 -4.44 -13.04
N ARG A 91 -2.99 -3.71 -14.17
CA ARG A 91 -3.55 -4.13 -15.46
C ARG A 91 -2.52 -4.85 -16.34
N LYS A 92 -1.24 -4.80 -15.95
CA LYS A 92 -0.10 -5.26 -16.75
C LYS A 92 0.47 -6.60 -16.27
N ILE A 93 0.19 -6.98 -15.03
CA ILE A 93 0.57 -8.28 -14.46
C ILE A 93 -0.66 -9.19 -14.45
N ALA A 94 -0.48 -10.45 -14.83
CA ALA A 94 -1.55 -11.44 -14.79
C ALA A 94 -2.06 -11.63 -13.34
N PRO A 95 -3.38 -11.77 -13.12
CA PRO A 95 -3.92 -12.14 -11.83
C PRO A 95 -3.37 -13.49 -11.36
N GLY A 96 -3.04 -13.60 -10.07
CA GLY A 96 -2.44 -14.82 -9.54
C GLY A 96 -1.86 -14.64 -8.14
N ASN A 97 -1.48 -15.77 -7.53
CA ASN A 97 -0.76 -15.80 -6.27
C ASN A 97 0.73 -15.96 -6.56
N TYR A 98 1.52 -14.99 -6.10
CA TYR A 98 2.98 -14.98 -6.25
C TYR A 98 3.64 -15.14 -4.88
N ASN A 99 4.96 -15.27 -4.87
CA ASN A 99 5.72 -15.25 -3.63
C ASN A 99 5.71 -13.83 -3.05
N GLY A 100 5.25 -13.65 -1.81
CA GLY A 100 5.17 -12.35 -1.14
C GLY A 100 3.98 -11.44 -1.52
N PHE A 101 3.32 -11.64 -2.66
CA PHE A 101 2.17 -10.83 -3.09
C PHE A 101 1.14 -11.63 -3.91
N LYS A 102 -0.03 -11.03 -4.13
CA LYS A 102 -1.03 -11.54 -5.08
C LYS A 102 -1.46 -10.41 -6.00
N VAL A 103 -1.87 -10.74 -7.22
CA VAL A 103 -2.45 -9.79 -8.17
C VAL A 103 -3.94 -10.10 -8.27
N GLY A 104 -4.78 -9.10 -7.99
CA GLY A 104 -6.21 -9.30 -7.89
C GLY A 104 -7.02 -8.01 -7.93
N LYS A 105 -8.33 -8.15 -7.69
CA LYS A 105 -9.25 -7.02 -7.62
C LYS A 105 -8.91 -6.11 -6.44
N GLU A 106 -9.26 -4.83 -6.59
CA GLU A 106 -9.11 -3.84 -5.54
C GLU A 106 -9.91 -4.21 -4.29
N ILE A 107 -9.24 -4.24 -3.15
CA ILE A 107 -9.83 -4.33 -1.82
C ILE A 107 -10.25 -2.92 -1.41
N ARG A 108 -11.53 -2.79 -1.03
CA ARG A 108 -12.07 -1.56 -0.45
C ARG A 108 -11.82 -1.58 1.05
N PHE A 109 -10.86 -0.78 1.49
CA PHE A 109 -10.59 -0.53 2.90
C PHE A 109 -11.59 0.49 3.41
N GLN A 110 -12.87 0.11 3.52
CA GLN A 110 -13.84 1.00 4.18
C GLN A 110 -13.52 1.19 5.68
N GLU A 111 -12.53 0.47 6.27
CA GLU A 111 -12.41 0.34 7.73
C GLU A 111 -10.99 0.16 8.32
N VAL A 112 -9.91 0.34 7.55
CA VAL A 112 -8.55 -0.02 8.03
C VAL A 112 -7.74 1.19 8.53
N PHE A 113 -8.43 2.26 8.93
CA PHE A 113 -7.79 3.38 9.62
C PHE A 113 -7.71 3.09 11.12
N TYR A 114 -6.47 2.86 11.57
CA TYR A 114 -5.92 3.25 12.87
C TYR A 114 -6.89 3.18 14.08
N GLY A 115 -7.01 1.97 14.65
CA GLY A 115 -7.74 1.73 15.89
C GLY A 115 -9.23 1.44 15.67
N LYS A 116 -9.70 0.34 16.26
CA LYS A 116 -11.11 -0.11 16.32
C LYS A 116 -12.12 1.03 16.08
N PHE A 117 -12.88 0.97 14.98
CA PHE A 117 -13.90 1.96 14.61
C PHE A 117 -15.02 2.03 15.65
N ASN A 118 -14.91 2.97 16.60
CA ASN A 118 -16.00 3.33 17.51
C ASN A 118 -17.26 3.74 16.74
N GLU A 119 -17.13 4.37 15.57
CA GLU A 119 -18.28 4.86 14.80
C GLU A 119 -19.13 3.72 14.21
N ARG A 120 -18.53 2.62 13.73
CA ARG A 120 -19.30 1.48 13.23
C ARG A 120 -19.97 0.70 14.36
N ILE A 121 -19.29 0.56 15.52
CA ILE A 121 -19.90 0.00 16.73
C ILE A 121 -21.07 0.89 17.19
N LEU A 122 -20.89 2.21 17.26
CA LEU A 122 -21.93 3.16 17.64
C LEU A 122 -23.10 3.18 16.65
N PHE A 123 -22.83 3.04 15.35
CA PHE A 123 -23.86 2.95 14.32
C PHE A 123 -24.69 1.67 14.49
N LEU A 124 -24.05 0.51 14.70
CA LEU A 124 -24.74 -0.74 14.97
C LEU A 124 -25.56 -0.70 16.27
N ILE A 125 -25.01 -0.10 17.34
CA ILE A 125 -25.74 0.11 18.61
C ILE A 125 -26.97 1.01 18.39
N ARG A 126 -26.87 2.07 17.58
CA ARG A 126 -28.01 2.95 17.27
C ARG A 126 -29.09 2.23 16.48
N LEU A 127 -28.72 1.34 15.55
CA LEU A 127 -29.68 0.52 14.82
C LEU A 127 -30.41 -0.47 15.74
N GLN A 128 -29.71 -1.06 16.71
CA GLN A 128 -30.31 -1.99 17.68
C GLN A 128 -31.21 -1.30 18.72
N LYS A 129 -31.00 -0.01 19.01
CA LYS A 129 -31.88 0.77 19.91
C LYS A 129 -33.15 1.30 19.26
N ASN A 130 -33.20 1.31 17.93
CA ASN A 130 -34.31 1.83 17.14
C ASN A 130 -35.09 0.71 16.41
N ALA A 131 -34.85 -0.55 16.77
CA ALA A 131 -35.62 -1.73 16.39
C ALA A 131 -36.41 -2.22 17.61
#